data_AF-A0A938ZHE9-F1
#
_entry.id   AF-A0A938ZHE9-F1
#
_cell.length_a   1.000
_cell.length_b   1.000
_cell.length_c   1.000
_cell.angle_alpha   90.00
_cell.angle_beta   90.00
_cell.angle_gamma   90.00
#
_symmetry.space_group_name_H-M   'P 1'
#
loop_
_entity.id
_entity.type
_entity.pdbx_description
1 polymer ?
#
loop_
_entity_poly.entity_id
_entity_poly.type
_entity_poly.pdbx_seq_one_letter_code
_entity_poly.pdbx_strand_id
1 'polypeptide(L)'
;MGKRKRKNHNTPFPWMVKEENLFIAPTGNEIVTDAGWEKISFEEARKLFSTETFQEWYELFLENTDISEILSESNVDIDLDDESAIDNFLERSNWTPKQVNLVVAKAIYKNHAWVRGLLISTPDVEESHFHNYEMEAIRLGVQLRKYIKEDIPVINDCKNAVRYLHGRYALIGWQPRNCVTAAHNLKISQATKVYNELLWDEDWVDEEDEIY
;
A
#
# COMPACT_ATOMS: atom_id res chain seq x y z
N MET A 1 -21.08 -29.41 35.30
CA MET A 1 -20.24 -29.67 34.11
C MET A 1 -20.36 -28.49 33.16
N GLY A 2 -19.41 -27.55 33.21
CA GLY A 2 -19.42 -26.36 32.36
C GLY A 2 -19.05 -26.71 30.92
N LYS A 3 -19.88 -26.33 29.95
CA LYS A 3 -19.59 -26.45 28.51
C LYS A 3 -18.34 -25.61 28.21
N ARG A 4 -17.21 -26.27 27.89
CA ARG A 4 -16.03 -25.60 27.33
C ARG A 4 -16.46 -24.93 26.02
N LYS A 5 -16.40 -23.59 25.95
CA LYS A 5 -16.49 -22.85 24.69
C LYS A 5 -15.42 -23.42 23.76
N ARG A 6 -15.80 -23.82 22.54
CA ARG A 6 -14.84 -24.22 21.50
C ARG A 6 -13.91 -23.02 21.29
N LYS A 7 -12.61 -23.18 21.56
CA LYS A 7 -11.60 -22.23 21.10
C LYS A 7 -11.77 -22.14 19.59
N ASN A 8 -12.03 -20.96 19.04
CA ASN A 8 -11.93 -20.73 17.61
C ASN A 8 -10.49 -21.07 17.24
N HIS A 9 -10.28 -22.22 16.62
CA HIS A 9 -9.01 -22.48 15.94
C HIS A 9 -8.95 -21.48 14.80
N ASN A 10 -8.05 -20.51 14.90
CA ASN A 10 -7.60 -19.79 13.71
C ASN A 10 -7.23 -20.84 12.69
N THR A 11 -7.87 -20.77 11.53
CA THR A 11 -7.67 -21.79 10.52
C THR A 11 -6.25 -21.56 9.97
N PRO A 12 -5.33 -22.53 10.10
CA PRO A 12 -3.91 -22.30 9.77
C PRO A 12 -3.69 -21.98 8.30
N PHE A 13 -4.70 -22.28 7.46
CA PHE A 13 -4.65 -22.10 6.04
C PHE A 13 -5.78 -21.16 5.56
N PRO A 14 -5.45 -20.01 4.95
CA PRO A 14 -6.44 -19.04 4.48
C PRO A 14 -7.51 -19.64 3.55
N TRP A 15 -7.15 -20.56 2.66
CA TRP A 15 -8.08 -21.18 1.70
C TRP A 15 -9.17 -22.06 2.32
N MET A 16 -9.06 -22.38 3.61
CA MET A 16 -10.09 -23.11 4.35
C MET A 16 -11.17 -22.18 4.94
N VAL A 17 -10.96 -20.86 4.92
CA VAL A 17 -11.97 -19.89 5.37
C VAL A 17 -13.04 -19.76 4.28
N LYS A 18 -14.24 -20.23 4.61
CA LYS A 18 -15.41 -20.14 3.73
C LYS A 18 -15.78 -18.68 3.45
N GLU A 19 -16.24 -18.40 2.24
CA GLU A 19 -16.64 -17.05 1.82
C GLU A 19 -17.73 -16.44 2.70
N GLU A 20 -18.69 -17.25 3.16
CA GLU A 20 -19.77 -16.84 4.06
C GLU A 20 -19.25 -16.24 5.37
N ASN A 21 -18.05 -16.63 5.81
CA ASN A 21 -17.43 -16.13 7.03
C ASN A 21 -16.60 -14.86 6.80
N LEU A 22 -16.28 -14.52 5.55
CA LEU A 22 -15.52 -13.31 5.24
C LEU A 22 -16.41 -12.07 5.30
N PHE A 23 -17.71 -12.21 5.04
CA PHE A 23 -18.63 -11.09 4.99
C PHE A 23 -18.92 -10.54 6.40
N ILE A 24 -18.87 -9.22 6.56
CA ILE A 24 -19.40 -8.50 7.72
C ILE A 24 -20.55 -7.63 7.27
N ALA A 25 -21.68 -7.71 7.99
CA ALA A 25 -22.85 -6.90 7.71
C ALA A 25 -22.53 -5.40 7.88
N PRO A 26 -23.02 -4.52 6.97
CA PRO A 26 -22.84 -3.09 7.12
C PRO A 26 -23.46 -2.58 8.42
N THR A 27 -22.65 -1.90 9.22
CA THR A 27 -23.02 -1.18 10.44
C THR A 27 -23.16 0.32 10.21
N GLY A 28 -22.56 0.86 9.14
CA GLY A 28 -22.44 2.30 8.91
C GLY A 28 -21.44 2.99 9.84
N ASN A 29 -20.67 2.20 10.59
CA ASN A 29 -19.63 2.63 11.50
C ASN A 29 -18.42 1.67 11.39
N GLU A 30 -17.82 1.65 10.20
CA GLU A 30 -16.66 0.84 9.86
C GLU A 30 -15.49 1.72 9.43
N ILE A 31 -14.28 1.17 9.58
CA ILE A 31 -13.09 1.68 8.90
C ILE A 31 -13.10 1.09 7.49
N VAL A 32 -13.11 1.97 6.49
CA VAL A 32 -13.09 1.55 5.08
C VAL A 32 -11.65 1.59 4.57
N THR A 33 -11.21 0.53 3.90
CA THR A 33 -9.85 0.43 3.37
C THR A 33 -9.84 0.06 1.88
N ASP A 34 -8.84 0.54 1.16
CA ASP A 34 -8.60 0.25 -0.26
C ASP A 34 -7.11 0.39 -0.57
N ALA A 35 -6.62 -0.37 -1.54
CA ALA A 35 -5.35 -0.09 -2.19
C ALA A 35 -5.56 0.50 -3.58
N GLY A 36 -4.65 1.37 -4.01
CA GLY A 36 -4.82 2.06 -5.29
C GLY A 36 -3.54 2.64 -5.85
N TRP A 37 -3.68 3.20 -7.04
CA TRP A 37 -2.61 3.92 -7.73
C TRP A 37 -2.81 5.43 -7.59
N GLU A 38 -1.71 6.13 -7.35
CA GLU A 38 -1.66 7.59 -7.46
C GLU A 38 -0.45 8.04 -8.28
N LYS A 39 -0.66 9.00 -9.18
CA LYS A 39 0.43 9.71 -9.84
C LYS A 39 0.82 10.89 -8.98
N ILE A 40 2.08 10.92 -8.56
CA ILE A 40 2.64 11.98 -7.72
C ILE A 40 3.92 12.54 -8.34
N SER A 41 4.38 13.69 -7.87
CA SER A 41 5.67 14.22 -8.29
C SER A 41 6.82 13.36 -7.73
N PHE A 42 7.94 13.32 -8.45
CA PHE A 42 9.15 12.61 -8.00
C PHE A 42 9.64 13.12 -6.63
N GLU A 43 9.58 14.43 -6.41
CA GLU A 43 9.96 15.07 -5.14
C GLU A 43 9.04 14.68 -3.97
N GLU A 44 7.77 14.40 -4.23
CA GLU A 44 6.86 13.87 -3.20
C GLU A 44 7.15 12.40 -2.93
N ALA A 45 7.41 11.61 -3.97
CA ALA A 45 7.74 10.20 -3.83
C ALA A 45 9.00 10.01 -2.98
N ARG A 46 10.03 10.83 -3.20
CA ARG A 46 11.28 10.82 -2.43
C ARG A 46 11.09 11.01 -0.93
N LYS A 47 10.00 11.65 -0.48
CA LYS A 47 9.70 11.85 0.95
C LYS A 47 9.05 10.63 1.61
N LEU A 48 8.61 9.65 0.81
CA LEU A 48 7.87 8.47 1.27
C LEU A 48 8.77 7.26 1.53
N PHE A 49 9.99 7.28 1.04
CA PHE A 49 10.93 6.16 1.12
C PHE A 49 12.24 6.61 1.75
N SER A 50 12.99 5.66 2.29
CA SER A 50 14.36 5.89 2.70
C SER A 50 15.22 6.30 1.50
N THR A 51 16.34 6.98 1.76
CA THR A 51 17.28 7.36 0.69
C THR A 51 17.80 6.14 -0.06
N GLU A 52 18.05 5.03 0.64
CA GLU A 52 18.57 3.79 0.07
C GLU A 52 17.55 3.14 -0.85
N THR A 53 16.34 2.86 -0.33
CA THR A 53 15.21 2.28 -1.09
C THR A 53 14.91 3.09 -2.35
N PHE A 54 14.92 4.42 -2.24
CA PHE A 54 14.63 5.30 -3.37
C PHE A 54 15.76 5.32 -4.42
N GLN A 55 17.02 5.25 -3.98
CA GLN A 55 18.18 5.22 -4.87
C GLN A 55 18.23 3.91 -5.67
N GLU A 56 18.02 2.76 -5.01
CA GLU A 56 17.96 1.46 -5.67
C GLU A 56 16.85 1.41 -6.73
N TRP A 57 15.67 1.95 -6.41
CA TRP A 57 14.59 2.07 -7.37
C TRP A 57 14.97 2.95 -8.56
N TYR A 58 15.64 4.08 -8.31
CA TYR A 58 15.99 5.04 -9.34
C TYR A 58 17.04 4.48 -10.31
N GLU A 59 18.03 3.74 -9.80
CA GLU A 59 19.03 3.04 -10.63
C GLU A 59 18.35 2.01 -11.53
N LEU A 60 17.47 1.17 -10.98
CA LEU A 60 16.71 0.19 -11.76
C LEU A 60 15.79 0.87 -12.80
N PHE A 61 15.20 2.01 -12.45
CA PHE A 61 14.38 2.78 -13.38
C PHE A 61 15.22 3.24 -14.59
N LEU A 62 16.42 3.78 -14.37
CA LEU A 62 17.30 4.22 -15.44
C LEU A 62 17.76 3.05 -16.34
N GLU A 63 18.10 1.90 -15.76
CA GLU A 63 18.49 0.70 -16.52
C GLU A 63 17.40 0.22 -17.49
N ASN A 64 16.13 0.48 -17.17
CA ASN A 64 14.97 0.03 -17.94
C ASN A 64 14.31 1.14 -18.76
N THR A 65 14.84 2.37 -18.70
CA THR A 65 14.31 3.52 -19.45
C THR A 65 15.05 3.69 -20.76
N ASP A 66 14.32 4.08 -21.81
CA ASP A 66 14.94 4.45 -23.08
C ASP A 66 15.74 5.76 -22.90
N ILE A 67 17.07 5.64 -22.84
CA ILE A 67 18.00 6.76 -22.68
C ILE A 67 17.84 7.80 -23.80
N SER A 68 17.42 7.40 -25.00
CA SER A 68 17.25 8.35 -26.11
C SER A 68 16.18 9.41 -25.82
N GLU A 69 15.13 9.04 -25.09
CA GLU A 69 14.10 9.99 -24.64
C GLU A 69 14.68 10.99 -23.63
N ILE A 70 15.49 10.51 -22.68
CA ILE A 70 16.13 11.34 -21.65
C ILE A 70 17.07 12.37 -22.28
N LEU A 71 17.92 11.95 -23.23
CA LEU A 71 18.85 12.82 -23.94
C LEU A 71 18.11 13.89 -24.76
N SER A 72 17.04 13.48 -25.46
CA SER A 72 16.18 14.38 -26.24
C SER A 72 15.51 15.42 -25.36
N GLU A 73 14.91 15.01 -24.23
CA GLU A 73 14.30 15.93 -23.26
C GLU A 73 15.32 16.90 -22.65
N SER A 74 16.56 16.43 -22.49
CA SER A 74 17.67 17.22 -21.94
C SER A 74 18.36 18.10 -22.99
N ASN A 75 17.96 17.99 -24.27
CA ASN A 75 18.60 18.64 -25.41
C ASN A 75 20.11 18.37 -25.46
N VAL A 76 20.48 17.11 -25.23
CA VAL A 76 21.86 16.59 -25.27
C VAL A 76 22.03 15.67 -26.47
N ASP A 77 23.10 15.87 -27.21
CA ASP A 77 23.46 15.07 -28.39
C ASP A 77 24.65 14.18 -28.02
N ILE A 78 24.35 12.94 -27.61
CA ILE A 78 25.31 11.89 -27.29
C ILE A 78 24.98 10.70 -28.18
N ASP A 79 26.00 10.08 -28.76
CA ASP A 79 25.85 8.84 -29.53
C ASP A 79 25.35 7.73 -28.60
N LEU A 80 24.25 7.07 -28.99
CA LEU A 80 23.66 5.99 -28.18
C LEU A 80 24.59 4.77 -28.08
N ASP A 81 25.57 4.65 -28.97
CA ASP A 81 26.60 3.60 -28.93
C ASP A 81 27.78 3.96 -27.98
N ASP A 82 27.84 5.17 -27.42
CA ASP A 82 28.86 5.62 -26.47
C ASP A 82 28.38 5.50 -25.02
N GLU A 83 28.39 4.27 -24.50
CA GLU A 83 28.00 3.94 -23.11
C GLU A 83 28.74 4.81 -22.07
N SER A 84 30.03 5.11 -22.31
CA SER A 84 30.81 5.92 -21.37
C SER A 84 30.34 7.37 -21.32
N ALA A 85 29.95 7.95 -22.45
CA ALA A 85 29.39 9.29 -22.49
C ALA A 85 28.00 9.34 -21.85
N ILE A 86 27.18 8.30 -22.04
CA ILE A 86 25.86 8.15 -21.39
C ILE A 86 26.02 8.09 -19.87
N ASP A 87 26.89 7.22 -19.36
CA ASP A 87 27.12 7.09 -17.92
C ASP A 87 27.59 8.41 -17.30
N ASN A 88 28.56 9.07 -17.94
CA ASN A 88 29.04 10.38 -17.51
C ASN A 88 27.95 11.45 -17.52
N PHE A 89 27.02 11.39 -18.48
CA PHE A 89 25.86 12.28 -18.52
C PHE A 89 24.92 11.97 -17.36
N LEU A 90 24.51 10.71 -17.17
CA LEU A 90 23.57 10.31 -16.12
C LEU A 90 24.11 10.64 -14.72
N GLU A 91 25.39 10.35 -14.45
CA GLU A 91 26.05 10.66 -13.17
C GLU A 91 26.08 12.17 -12.85
N ARG A 92 26.19 13.02 -13.88
CA ARG A 92 26.29 14.48 -13.73
C ARG A 92 24.94 15.18 -13.86
N SER A 93 24.02 14.55 -14.58
CA SER A 93 22.67 15.04 -14.76
C SER A 93 21.91 14.73 -13.48
N ASN A 94 21.39 15.76 -12.82
CA ASN A 94 20.33 15.55 -11.82
C ASN A 94 18.99 15.34 -12.54
N TRP A 95 18.99 14.62 -13.67
CA TRP A 95 17.76 14.33 -14.40
C TRP A 95 16.87 13.49 -13.49
N THR A 96 15.57 13.75 -13.54
CA THR A 96 14.57 13.00 -12.76
C THR A 96 13.27 13.00 -13.56
N PRO A 97 12.47 11.93 -13.51
CA PRO A 97 11.16 11.94 -14.13
C PRO A 97 10.27 12.97 -13.41
N LYS A 98 9.37 13.63 -14.14
CA LYS A 98 8.46 14.64 -13.56
C LYS A 98 7.46 14.04 -12.57
N GLN A 99 6.98 12.84 -12.88
CA GLN A 99 5.97 12.12 -12.11
C GLN A 99 6.28 10.63 -12.10
N VAL A 100 5.84 9.98 -11.03
CA VAL A 100 5.92 8.52 -10.87
C VAL A 100 4.56 7.98 -10.47
N ASN A 101 4.34 6.70 -10.77
CA ASN A 101 3.18 5.95 -10.29
C ASN A 101 3.54 5.35 -8.93
N LEU A 102 2.69 5.60 -7.94
CA LEU A 102 2.84 5.11 -6.58
C LEU A 102 1.66 4.21 -6.22
N VAL A 103 1.96 3.04 -5.67
CA VAL A 103 0.99 2.19 -4.99
C VAL A 103 0.77 2.72 -3.57
N VAL A 104 -0.50 2.90 -3.20
CA VAL A 104 -0.89 3.43 -1.90
C VAL A 104 -1.92 2.54 -1.20
N ALA A 105 -1.76 2.38 0.11
CA ALA A 105 -2.79 1.85 1.01
C ALA A 105 -3.56 3.00 1.65
N LYS A 106 -4.88 2.83 1.81
CA LYS A 106 -5.80 3.87 2.29
C LYS A 106 -6.70 3.33 3.37
N ALA A 107 -6.94 4.13 4.41
CA ALA A 107 -7.91 3.84 5.47
C ALA A 107 -8.65 5.10 5.88
N ILE A 108 -9.99 5.02 5.98
CA ILE A 108 -10.82 6.16 6.40
C ILE A 108 -11.75 5.75 7.53
N TYR A 109 -11.84 6.63 8.52
CA TYR A 109 -12.87 6.60 9.55
C TYR A 109 -13.22 8.01 10.01
N LYS A 110 -14.46 8.44 9.81
CA LYS A 110 -14.95 9.79 10.18
C LYS A 110 -14.00 10.89 9.66
N ASN A 111 -13.33 11.61 10.56
CA ASN A 111 -12.38 12.69 10.27
C ASN A 111 -10.93 12.21 10.12
N HIS A 112 -10.69 10.90 10.15
CA HIS A 112 -9.38 10.30 9.91
C HIS A 112 -9.32 9.75 8.49
N ALA A 113 -8.34 10.21 7.72
CA ALA A 113 -8.01 9.71 6.39
C ALA A 113 -6.51 9.44 6.34
N TRP A 114 -6.13 8.16 6.40
CA TRP A 114 -4.74 7.74 6.46
C TRP A 114 -4.33 7.15 5.12
N VAL A 115 -3.13 7.51 4.67
CA VAL A 115 -2.51 6.98 3.45
C VAL A 115 -1.12 6.48 3.78
N ARG A 116 -0.71 5.36 3.19
CA ARG A 116 0.67 4.87 3.23
C ARG A 116 1.18 4.69 1.81
N GLY A 117 2.36 5.24 1.51
CA GLY A 117 3.09 4.92 0.28
C GLY A 117 3.73 3.54 0.42
N LEU A 118 3.51 2.66 -0.56
CA LEU A 118 3.98 1.27 -0.50
C LEU A 118 5.13 1.01 -1.45
N LEU A 119 5.00 1.42 -2.71
CA LEU A 119 5.95 1.11 -3.76
C LEU A 119 5.82 2.10 -4.92
N ILE A 120 6.94 2.48 -5.53
CA ILE A 120 6.94 3.15 -6.84
C ILE A 120 7.02 2.07 -7.91
N SER A 121 5.96 1.89 -8.70
CA SER A 121 5.89 0.84 -9.72
C SER A 121 4.86 1.20 -10.79
N THR A 122 4.70 0.36 -11.81
CA THR A 122 3.70 0.53 -12.87
C THR A 122 2.57 -0.49 -12.71
N PRO A 123 1.34 -0.17 -13.15
CA PRO A 123 0.21 -1.10 -13.10
C PRO A 123 0.51 -2.49 -13.67
N ASP A 124 1.19 -2.56 -14.82
CA ASP A 124 1.44 -3.80 -15.55
C ASP A 124 2.29 -4.81 -14.76
N VAL A 125 3.20 -4.32 -13.90
CA VAL A 125 4.07 -5.18 -13.08
C VAL A 125 3.31 -5.74 -11.88
N GLU A 126 2.43 -4.94 -11.30
CA GLU A 126 1.87 -5.19 -9.96
C GLU A 126 0.46 -5.78 -9.96
N GLU A 127 -0.26 -5.72 -11.08
CA GLU A 127 -1.68 -6.11 -11.13
C GLU A 127 -1.93 -7.55 -10.64
N SER A 128 -1.01 -8.47 -10.97
CA SER A 128 -1.10 -9.87 -10.54
C SER A 128 -0.95 -10.08 -9.02
N HIS A 129 -0.40 -9.10 -8.31
CA HIS A 129 -0.08 -9.15 -6.88
C HIS A 129 -0.87 -8.13 -6.07
N PHE A 130 -1.87 -7.48 -6.69
CA PHE A 130 -2.55 -6.34 -6.07
C PHE A 130 -3.27 -6.65 -4.75
N HIS A 131 -3.66 -7.92 -4.55
CA HIS A 131 -4.21 -8.39 -3.29
C HIS A 131 -3.26 -8.22 -2.10
N ASN A 132 -1.93 -8.21 -2.31
CA ASN A 132 -0.96 -7.92 -1.25
C ASN A 132 -1.05 -6.47 -0.79
N TYR A 133 -1.28 -5.53 -1.71
CA TYR A 133 -1.48 -4.12 -1.36
C TYR A 133 -2.80 -3.89 -0.64
N GLU A 134 -3.84 -4.64 -0.99
CA GLU A 134 -5.09 -4.66 -0.23
C GLU A 134 -4.90 -5.18 1.21
N MET A 135 -3.97 -6.14 1.42
CA MET A 135 -3.59 -6.55 2.77
C MET A 135 -2.92 -5.42 3.54
N GLU A 136 -2.07 -4.61 2.90
CA GLU A 136 -1.48 -3.41 3.52
C GLU A 136 -2.55 -2.36 3.87
N ALA A 137 -3.57 -2.19 3.03
CA ALA A 137 -4.70 -1.31 3.33
C ALA A 137 -5.48 -1.78 4.57
N ILE A 138 -5.71 -3.09 4.70
CA ILE A 138 -6.34 -3.68 5.90
C ILE A 138 -5.46 -3.44 7.14
N ARG A 139 -4.13 -3.67 7.04
CA ARG A 139 -3.17 -3.40 8.15
C ARG A 139 -3.23 -1.94 8.59
N LEU A 140 -3.26 -1.01 7.64
CA LEU A 140 -3.42 0.42 7.92
C LEU A 140 -4.75 0.72 8.64
N GLY A 141 -5.85 0.09 8.22
CA GLY A 141 -7.15 0.19 8.89
C GLY A 141 -7.14 -0.36 10.32
N VAL A 142 -6.48 -1.50 10.55
CA VAL A 142 -6.28 -2.08 11.89
C VAL A 142 -5.47 -1.12 12.77
N GLN A 143 -4.43 -0.49 12.24
CA GLN A 143 -3.65 0.50 12.98
C GLN A 143 -4.48 1.75 13.32
N LEU A 144 -5.29 2.24 12.37
CA LEU A 144 -6.22 3.33 12.63
C LEU A 144 -7.21 2.97 13.74
N ARG A 145 -7.73 1.74 13.75
CA ARG A 145 -8.61 1.22 14.82
C ARG A 145 -7.97 1.30 16.20
N LYS A 146 -6.71 0.88 16.31
CA LYS A 146 -5.94 0.96 17.57
C LYS A 146 -5.76 2.41 18.01
N TYR A 147 -5.43 3.29 17.07
CA TYR A 147 -5.24 4.71 17.35
C TYR A 147 -6.49 5.38 17.92
N ILE A 148 -7.66 5.13 17.32
CA ILE A 148 -8.94 5.67 17.80
C ILE A 148 -9.48 4.95 19.05
N LYS A 149 -8.97 3.75 19.36
CA LYS A 149 -9.38 2.91 20.51
C LYS A 149 -10.86 2.53 20.48
N GLU A 150 -11.40 2.26 19.30
CA GLU A 150 -12.78 1.79 19.12
C GLU A 150 -12.79 0.37 18.54
N ASP A 151 -13.65 -0.50 19.06
CA ASP A 151 -13.82 -1.87 18.55
C ASP A 151 -14.80 -1.87 17.37
N ILE A 152 -14.31 -1.41 16.21
CA ILE A 152 -15.11 -1.25 14.98
C ILE A 152 -14.62 -2.15 13.84
N PRO A 153 -15.50 -2.56 12.91
CA PRO A 153 -15.09 -3.38 11.79
C PRO A 153 -14.12 -2.66 10.85
N VAL A 154 -13.13 -3.38 10.34
CA VAL A 154 -12.30 -2.95 9.21
C VAL A 154 -12.79 -3.68 7.97
N ILE A 155 -13.21 -2.95 6.94
CA ILE A 155 -13.76 -3.54 5.72
C ILE A 155 -12.90 -3.21 4.50
N ASN A 156 -12.80 -4.21 3.62
CA ASN A 156 -12.10 -4.14 2.34
C ASN A 156 -12.89 -4.92 1.28
N ASP A 157 -12.71 -4.61 0.00
CA ASP A 157 -13.45 -5.26 -1.07
C ASP A 157 -12.70 -6.38 -1.79
N CYS A 158 -11.44 -6.61 -1.44
CA CYS A 158 -10.67 -7.76 -1.88
C CYS A 158 -10.89 -8.96 -0.95
N LYS A 159 -11.73 -9.91 -1.38
CA LYS A 159 -11.99 -11.17 -0.63
C LYS A 159 -10.70 -11.92 -0.27
N ASN A 160 -9.72 -11.94 -1.16
CA ASN A 160 -8.48 -12.66 -0.94
C ASN A 160 -7.67 -12.01 0.19
N ALA A 161 -7.51 -10.69 0.18
CA ALA A 161 -6.80 -9.97 1.25
C ALA A 161 -7.45 -10.21 2.61
N VAL A 162 -8.78 -10.07 2.70
CA VAL A 162 -9.54 -10.36 3.93
C VAL A 162 -9.32 -11.81 4.37
N ARG A 163 -9.40 -12.77 3.45
CA ARG A 163 -9.19 -14.19 3.74
C ARG A 163 -7.81 -14.48 4.33
N TYR A 164 -6.76 -13.87 3.79
CA TYR A 164 -5.39 -14.04 4.29
C TYR A 164 -5.22 -13.48 5.72
N LEU A 165 -5.95 -12.43 6.06
CA LEU A 165 -5.82 -11.74 7.34
C LEU A 165 -6.87 -12.13 8.39
N HIS A 166 -7.93 -12.86 8.02
CA HIS A 166 -9.04 -13.21 8.91
C HIS A 166 -8.61 -14.02 10.14
N GLY A 167 -7.52 -14.79 10.05
CA GLY A 167 -6.96 -15.54 11.18
C GLY A 167 -5.96 -14.74 12.03
N ARG A 168 -5.62 -13.51 11.63
CA ARG A 168 -4.63 -12.66 12.30
C ARG A 168 -5.28 -11.49 13.02
N TYR A 169 -6.26 -10.84 12.39
CA TYR A 169 -6.94 -9.69 12.96
C TYR A 169 -8.41 -9.99 13.23
N ALA A 170 -8.87 -9.64 14.42
CA ALA A 170 -10.28 -9.70 14.77
C ALA A 170 -11.08 -8.61 14.05
N LEU A 171 -12.36 -8.90 13.80
CA LEU A 171 -13.35 -7.93 13.30
C LEU A 171 -12.92 -7.23 12.00
N ILE A 172 -12.35 -8.00 11.08
CA ILE A 172 -12.11 -7.58 9.69
C ILE A 172 -13.05 -8.33 8.75
N GLY A 173 -13.46 -7.71 7.65
CA GLY A 173 -14.46 -8.31 6.76
C GLY A 173 -14.43 -7.81 5.33
N TRP A 174 -15.08 -8.59 4.47
CA TRP A 174 -15.28 -8.28 3.07
C TRP A 174 -16.63 -7.56 2.87
N GLN A 175 -16.61 -6.50 2.07
CA GLN A 175 -17.80 -5.83 1.55
C GLN A 175 -17.60 -5.42 0.08
N PRO A 176 -18.66 -5.26 -0.73
CA PRO A 176 -18.51 -4.85 -2.13
C PRO A 176 -17.93 -3.43 -2.31
N ARG A 177 -17.39 -3.13 -3.51
CA ARG A 177 -16.71 -1.86 -3.85
C ARG A 177 -17.45 -0.60 -3.45
N ASN A 178 -18.77 -0.60 -3.59
CA ASN A 178 -19.63 0.54 -3.25
C ASN A 178 -19.59 0.88 -1.74
N CYS A 179 -19.24 -0.07 -0.88
CA CYS A 179 -19.08 0.17 0.56
C CYS A 179 -17.73 0.80 0.91
N VAL A 180 -16.69 0.62 0.07
CA VAL A 180 -15.33 1.15 0.30
C VAL A 180 -14.99 2.34 -0.61
N THR A 181 -15.98 2.90 -1.31
CA THR A 181 -15.77 3.96 -2.31
C THR A 181 -15.11 5.22 -1.73
N ALA A 182 -15.31 5.51 -0.45
CA ALA A 182 -14.63 6.62 0.21
C ALA A 182 -13.10 6.41 0.25
N ALA A 183 -12.64 5.22 0.65
CA ALA A 183 -11.21 4.88 0.61
C ALA A 183 -10.69 4.85 -0.83
N HIS A 184 -11.48 4.32 -1.77
CA HIS A 184 -11.07 4.28 -3.17
C HIS A 184 -10.76 5.66 -3.77
N ASN A 185 -11.63 6.62 -3.48
CA ASN A 185 -11.53 7.97 -4.05
C ASN A 185 -10.57 8.88 -3.28
N LEU A 186 -10.08 8.47 -2.11
CA LEU A 186 -9.17 9.26 -1.30
C LEU A 186 -7.87 9.53 -2.07
N LYS A 187 -7.40 10.78 -2.03
CA LYS A 187 -6.10 11.18 -2.56
C LYS A 187 -5.11 11.44 -1.44
N ILE A 188 -3.80 11.29 -1.69
CA ILE A 188 -2.77 11.61 -0.69
C ILE A 188 -2.95 13.03 -0.15
N SER A 189 -3.28 13.99 -1.02
CA SER A 189 -3.48 15.39 -0.65
C SER A 189 -4.66 15.64 0.29
N GLN A 190 -5.55 14.66 0.47
CA GLN A 190 -6.69 14.70 1.38
C GLN A 190 -6.43 13.96 2.69
N ALA A 191 -5.28 13.29 2.82
CA ALA A 191 -4.95 12.50 3.99
C ALA A 191 -4.68 13.40 5.20
N THR A 192 -5.26 13.03 6.34
CA THR A 192 -4.93 13.62 7.64
C THR A 192 -3.62 13.08 8.22
N LYS A 193 -3.16 11.92 7.72
CA LYS A 193 -1.86 11.33 8.04
C LYS A 193 -1.31 10.59 6.83
N VAL A 194 -0.06 10.84 6.50
CA VAL A 194 0.67 10.13 5.44
C VAL A 194 1.83 9.37 6.09
N TYR A 195 1.85 8.06 5.91
CA TYR A 195 2.93 7.19 6.35
C TYR A 195 3.96 7.04 5.23
N ASN A 196 5.19 7.41 5.55
CA ASN A 196 6.38 6.97 4.83
C ASN A 196 6.91 5.67 5.46
N GLU A 197 7.91 5.06 4.83
CA GLU A 197 8.55 3.82 5.27
C GLU A 197 8.96 3.87 6.76
N LEU A 198 9.71 4.89 7.16
CA LEU A 198 10.22 5.03 8.54
C LEU A 198 9.10 5.22 9.58
N LEU A 199 8.16 6.12 9.33
CA LEU A 199 7.05 6.39 10.25
C LEU A 199 6.15 5.16 10.42
N TRP A 200 6.04 4.35 9.38
CA TRP A 200 5.29 3.11 9.46
C TRP A 200 5.99 2.12 10.39
N ASP A 201 7.30 1.91 10.21
CA ASP A 201 8.08 0.97 11.01
C ASP A 201 8.14 1.38 12.50
N GLU A 202 8.17 2.69 12.78
CA GLU A 202 8.13 3.21 14.16
C GLU A 202 6.77 2.99 14.85
N ASP A 203 5.66 3.23 14.13
CA ASP A 203 4.31 3.09 14.67
C ASP A 203 3.82 1.64 14.68
N TRP A 204 4.40 0.78 13.84
CA TRP A 204 4.01 -0.61 13.70
C TRP A 204 4.67 -1.48 14.77
N VAL A 205 3.87 -1.87 15.76
CA VAL A 205 4.25 -2.91 16.72
C VAL A 205 3.74 -4.24 16.15
N ASP A 206 4.66 -5.11 15.73
CA ASP A 206 4.32 -6.46 15.27
C ASP A 206 3.53 -7.20 16.36
N GLU A 207 2.29 -7.54 16.05
CA GLU A 207 1.45 -8.42 16.88
C GLU A 207 1.85 -9.89 16.68
N GLU A 208 3.14 -10.23 16.83
CA GLU A 208 3.52 -11.64 17.01
C GLU A 208 3.20 -12.14 18.43
N ASP A 209 2.88 -11.25 19.39
CA ASP A 209 2.83 -11.59 20.83
C ASP A 209 1.44 -11.57 21.52
N GLU A 210 0.33 -11.39 20.81
CA GLU A 210 -1.02 -11.54 21.42
C GLU A 210 -1.84 -12.67 20.79
N ILE A 211 -1.25 -13.86 20.74
CA ILE A 211 -2.01 -15.10 20.57
C ILE A 211 -2.65 -15.47 21.92
N TYR A 212 -3.91 -15.07 22.14
CA TYR A 212 -4.74 -15.55 23.26
C TYR A 212 -5.57 -16.82 22.89
#